data_AF-A0A0F9MJ51-F1
#
_entry.id   AF-A0A0F9MJ51-F1
#
_cell.length_a   1.000
_cell.length_b   1.000
_cell.length_c   1.000
_cell.angle_alpha   90.00
_cell.angle_beta   90.00
_cell.angle_gamma   90.00
#
_symmetry.space_group_name_H-M   'P 1'
#
loop_
_entity.id
_entity.type
_entity.pdbx_description
1 polymer ?
#
loop_
_entity_poly.entity_id
_entity_poly.type
_entity_poly.pdbx_seq_one_letter_code
_entity_poly.pdbx_strand_id
1 'polypeptide(L)'
;MPDNQVTLAHTVASVDNSDTVVVAAAAGRKYLKIQNTHATVSVWILVGAAPTAVANTGIKILAGESYEMTQAANNIDPRAVNGIGSAVGPAVVLVTQAV
;
A
#
# COMPACT_ATOMS: atom_id res chain seq x y z
N MET A 1 -10.13 -16.26 27.44
CA MET A 1 -9.82 -16.47 26.01
C MET A 1 -8.90 -15.34 25.61
N PRO A 2 -7.74 -15.60 24.96
CA PRO A 2 -6.93 -14.49 24.47
C PRO A 2 -7.76 -13.74 23.43
N ASP A 3 -7.83 -12.43 23.60
CA ASP A 3 -8.57 -11.54 22.72
C ASP A 3 -8.06 -11.74 21.28
N ASN A 4 -8.96 -12.09 20.35
CA ASN A 4 -8.66 -12.14 18.92
C ASN A 4 -8.55 -10.72 18.35
N GLN A 5 -7.95 -9.80 19.12
CA GLN A 5 -7.89 -8.39 18.80
C GLN A 5 -6.90 -8.20 17.66
N VAL A 6 -7.44 -7.95 16.48
CA VAL A 6 -6.68 -7.47 15.33
C VAL A 6 -6.39 -5.99 15.58
N THR A 7 -5.20 -5.68 16.08
CA THR A 7 -4.77 -4.28 16.26
C THR A 7 -4.45 -3.67 14.90
N LEU A 8 -5.21 -2.64 14.52
CA LEU A 8 -4.93 -1.86 13.32
C LEU A 8 -3.88 -0.79 13.63
N ALA A 9 -2.87 -0.70 12.77
CA ALA A 9 -1.85 0.35 12.82
C ALA A 9 -1.98 1.23 11.57
N HIS A 10 -1.91 2.54 11.78
CA HIS A 10 -1.89 3.53 10.72
C HIS A 10 -0.49 4.11 10.56
N THR A 11 -0.02 4.19 9.33
CA THR A 11 1.26 4.82 8.97
C THR A 11 1.05 5.67 7.72
N VAL A 12 1.86 6.72 7.57
CA VAL A 12 1.84 7.57 6.39
C VAL A 12 3.09 7.30 5.59
N ALA A 13 2.95 7.09 4.28
CA ALA A 13 4.05 6.98 3.36
C ALA A 13 3.96 8.10 2.31
N SER A 14 5.13 8.59 1.89
CA SER A 14 5.26 9.59 0.82
C SER A 14 5.80 8.89 -0.42
N VAL A 15 5.04 8.86 -1.51
CA VAL A 15 5.39 8.17 -2.74
C VAL A 15 5.75 9.20 -3.80
N ASP A 16 7.02 9.27 -4.18
CA ASP A 16 7.49 10.18 -5.24
C ASP A 16 7.40 9.51 -6.62
N ASN A 17 7.81 10.21 -7.68
CA ASN A 17 7.92 9.68 -9.04
C ASN A 17 9.08 8.68 -9.25
N SER A 18 9.60 8.12 -8.16
CA SER A 18 10.60 7.06 -8.13
C SER A 18 10.13 5.94 -7.21
N ASP A 19 10.69 4.74 -7.39
CA ASP A 19 10.32 3.58 -6.58
C ASP A 19 10.48 3.86 -5.08
N THR A 20 9.41 3.60 -4.33
CA THR A 20 9.37 3.81 -2.89
C THR A 20 8.71 2.61 -2.22
N VAL A 21 9.31 2.10 -1.15
CA VAL A 21 8.67 1.08 -0.31
C VAL A 21 7.52 1.74 0.47
N VAL A 22 6.28 1.41 0.12
CA VAL A 22 5.06 1.93 0.78
C VAL A 22 4.79 1.15 2.07
N VAL A 23 4.99 -0.17 2.03
CA VAL A 23 4.78 -1.07 3.17
C VAL A 23 5.85 -2.15 3.17
N ALA A 24 6.53 -2.33 4.29
CA ALA A 24 7.48 -3.42 4.48
C ALA A 24 6.78 -4.79 4.47
N ALA A 25 7.53 -5.85 4.18
CA ALA A 25 7.02 -7.22 4.26
C ALA A 25 6.60 -7.58 5.70
N ALA A 26 5.50 -8.32 5.85
CA ALA A 26 4.97 -8.79 7.12
C ALA A 26 4.38 -10.20 6.97
N ALA A 27 5.08 -11.22 7.49
CA ALA A 27 4.70 -12.63 7.33
C ALA A 27 3.31 -12.97 7.90
N GLY A 28 2.86 -12.26 8.94
CA GLY A 28 1.56 -12.47 9.58
C GLY A 28 0.43 -11.57 9.04
N ARG A 29 0.64 -10.79 7.97
CA ARG A 29 -0.33 -9.79 7.51
C ARG A 29 -1.75 -10.37 7.40
N LYS A 30 -2.72 -9.74 8.06
CA LYS A 30 -4.15 -10.11 8.04
C LYS A 30 -4.99 -9.08 7.30
N TYR A 31 -4.49 -7.85 7.23
CA TYR A 31 -5.15 -6.72 6.63
C TYR A 31 -4.13 -5.74 6.07
N LEU A 32 -4.41 -5.16 4.90
CA LEU A 32 -3.70 -4.01 4.38
C LEU A 32 -4.66 -3.13 3.57
N LYS A 33 -4.69 -1.84 3.86
CA LYS A 33 -5.34 -0.83 3.03
C LYS A 33 -4.38 0.30 2.76
N ILE A 34 -4.23 0.65 1.49
CA ILE A 34 -3.42 1.77 1.01
C ILE A 34 -4.39 2.77 0.39
N GLN A 35 -4.52 3.93 1.00
CA GLN A 35 -5.40 4.99 0.54
C GLN A 35 -4.56 6.14 0.00
N ASN A 36 -4.81 6.53 -1.25
CA ASN A 36 -4.17 7.70 -1.84
C ASN A 36 -4.91 8.96 -1.41
N THR A 37 -4.35 9.64 -0.41
CA THR A 37 -4.94 10.87 0.15
C THR A 37 -4.50 12.13 -0.59
N HIS A 38 -3.65 12.00 -1.60
CA HIS A 38 -3.24 13.14 -2.42
C HIS A 38 -4.39 13.64 -3.30
N ALA A 39 -4.43 14.95 -3.56
CA ALA A 39 -5.55 15.58 -4.26
C ALA A 39 -5.61 15.29 -5.77
N THR A 40 -4.46 15.08 -6.42
CA THR A 40 -4.38 15.03 -7.90
C THR A 40 -3.43 13.99 -8.46
N VAL A 41 -2.56 13.39 -7.65
CA VAL A 41 -1.47 12.51 -8.12
C VAL A 41 -1.95 11.09 -7.99
N SER A 42 -1.84 10.31 -9.07
CA SER A 42 -2.12 8.88 -9.02
C SER A 42 -0.90 8.13 -8.53
N VAL A 43 -1.12 7.03 -7.81
CA VAL A 43 -0.05 6.14 -7.34
C VAL A 43 -0.24 4.78 -7.99
N TRP A 44 0.84 4.21 -8.54
CA TRP A 44 0.85 2.79 -8.90
C TRP A 44 1.56 2.02 -7.80
N ILE A 45 0.95 0.92 -7.38
CA ILE A 45 1.55 0.00 -6.43
C ILE A 45 1.87 -1.33 -7.10
N LEU A 46 2.94 -1.94 -6.63
CA LEU A 46 3.34 -3.29 -7.00
C LEU A 46 3.42 -4.14 -5.73
N VAL A 47 2.62 -5.20 -5.72
CA VAL A 47 2.58 -6.17 -4.62
C VAL A 47 3.51 -7.32 -4.96
N GLY A 48 4.47 -7.61 -4.09
CA GLY A 48 5.32 -8.79 -4.21
C GLY A 48 6.81 -8.51 -4.25
N ALA A 49 7.58 -9.49 -4.69
CA ALA A 49 9.04 -9.50 -4.60
C ALA A 49 9.76 -8.72 -5.71
N ALA A 50 9.04 -8.08 -6.62
CA ALA A 50 9.66 -7.31 -7.69
C ALA A 50 10.25 -6.01 -7.12
N PRO A 51 11.51 -5.67 -7.46
CA PRO A 51 12.29 -4.72 -6.68
C PRO A 51 11.96 -3.25 -6.98
N THR A 52 11.06 -2.96 -7.93
CA THR A 52 10.85 -1.59 -8.41
C THR A 52 9.44 -1.42 -8.97
N ALA A 53 8.65 -0.54 -8.37
CA ALA A 53 7.40 -0.06 -8.93
C ALA A 53 7.70 0.83 -10.15
N VAL A 54 6.97 0.59 -11.24
CA VAL A 54 7.09 1.35 -12.49
C VAL A 54 5.74 1.99 -12.79
N ALA A 55 5.75 3.27 -13.16
CA ALA A 55 4.53 3.97 -13.53
C ALA A 55 3.81 3.22 -14.66
N ASN A 56 2.48 3.16 -14.62
CA ASN A 56 1.65 2.37 -15.53
C ASN A 56 1.80 0.84 -15.42
N THR A 57 2.49 0.34 -14.39
CA THR A 57 2.59 -1.10 -14.08
C THR A 57 1.98 -1.38 -12.72
N GLY A 58 1.32 -2.53 -12.56
CA GLY A 58 0.68 -2.92 -11.30
C GLY A 58 -0.71 -2.31 -11.12
N ILE A 59 -1.04 -1.95 -9.88
CA ILE A 59 -2.37 -1.50 -9.50
C ILE A 59 -2.36 0.03 -9.38
N LYS A 60 -3.19 0.71 -10.18
CA LYS A 60 -3.35 2.16 -10.13
C LYS A 60 -4.35 2.53 -9.02
N ILE A 61 -3.98 3.49 -8.19
CA ILE A 61 -4.82 4.10 -7.16
C ILE A 61 -4.95 5.59 -7.51
N LEU A 62 -6.12 6.00 -7.98
CA LEU A 62 -6.37 7.41 -8.30
C LEU A 62 -6.39 8.26 -7.02
N ALA A 63 -6.32 9.58 -7.19
CA ALA A 63 -6.50 10.51 -6.08
C ALA A 63 -7.84 10.24 -5.36
N GLY A 64 -7.79 10.04 -4.05
CA GLY A 64 -8.96 9.72 -3.22
C GLY A 64 -9.38 8.25 -3.19
N GLU A 65 -8.77 7.38 -4.02
CA GLU A 65 -9.09 5.96 -4.04
C GLU A 65 -8.24 5.15 -3.04
N SER A 66 -8.64 3.89 -2.85
CA SER A 66 -7.89 2.95 -2.01
C SER A 66 -7.79 1.57 -2.63
N TYR A 67 -6.69 0.90 -2.34
CA TYR A 67 -6.50 -0.53 -2.58
C TYR A 67 -6.50 -1.28 -1.25
N GLU A 68 -7.09 -2.47 -1.23
CA GLU A 68 -7.31 -3.24 0.00
C GLU A 68 -7.05 -4.74 -0.19
N MET A 69 -6.33 -5.32 0.77
CA MET A 69 -6.10 -6.75 0.95
C MET A 69 -6.73 -7.20 2.26
N THR A 70 -7.54 -8.25 2.20
CA THR A 70 -8.19 -8.84 3.38
C THR A 70 -8.15 -10.36 3.31
N GLN A 71 -8.09 -11.02 4.47
CA GLN A 71 -8.23 -12.48 4.52
C GLN A 71 -9.56 -12.95 3.91
N ALA A 72 -10.65 -12.19 4.11
CA ALA A 72 -11.98 -12.51 3.57
C ALA A 72 -12.00 -12.55 2.04
N ALA A 73 -11.19 -11.72 1.38
CA ALA A 73 -11.03 -11.70 -0.08
C ALA A 73 -9.94 -12.65 -0.59
N ASN A 74 -9.27 -13.39 0.30
CA ASN A 74 -8.16 -14.31 -0.01
C ASN A 74 -7.08 -13.69 -0.92
N ASN A 75 -6.80 -12.39 -0.74
CA ASN A 75 -5.85 -11.62 -1.54
C ASN A 75 -4.70 -11.03 -0.70
N ILE A 76 -4.47 -11.60 0.48
CA ILE A 76 -3.36 -11.22 1.35
C ILE A 76 -2.04 -11.67 0.74
N ASP A 77 -1.12 -10.71 0.59
CA ASP A 77 0.28 -10.97 0.26
C ASP A 77 1.18 -10.52 1.41
N PRO A 78 2.06 -11.37 1.97
CA PRO A 78 2.94 -11.00 3.08
C PRO A 78 4.15 -10.17 2.65
N ARG A 79 4.42 -10.02 1.34
CA ARG A 79 5.61 -9.34 0.83
C ARG A 79 5.47 -7.82 0.92
N ALA A 80 6.57 -7.13 0.64
CA ALA A 80 6.57 -5.67 0.57
C ALA A 80 5.64 -5.17 -0.54
N VAL A 81 5.16 -3.94 -0.36
CA VAL A 81 4.44 -3.20 -1.39
C VAL A 81 5.25 -1.98 -1.73
N ASN A 82 5.65 -1.88 -2.99
CA ASN A 82 6.33 -0.71 -3.52
C ASN A 82 5.33 0.16 -4.27
N GLY A 83 5.66 1.44 -4.41
CA GLY A 83 4.82 2.43 -5.06
C GLY A 83 5.63 3.47 -5.83
N ILE A 84 4.99 4.04 -6.83
CA ILE A 84 5.52 5.14 -7.65
C ILE A 84 4.38 6.11 -8.03
N GLY A 85 4.64 7.40 -7.89
CA GLY A 85 3.71 8.48 -8.20
C GLY A 85 3.70 8.88 -9.67
N SER A 86 2.60 9.47 -10.13
CA SER A 86 2.42 9.93 -11.52
C SER A 86 3.13 11.22 -11.88
N ALA A 87 3.61 11.97 -10.89
CA ALA A 87 4.20 13.28 -11.08
C ALA A 87 5.31 13.50 -10.06
N VAL A 88 6.21 14.43 -10.36
CA VAL A 88 7.23 14.91 -9.42
C VAL A 88 6.53 15.56 -8.23
N GLY A 89 6.90 15.13 -7.02
CA GLY A 89 6.30 15.60 -5.78
C GLY A 89 5.59 14.45 -5.04
N PRO A 90 5.82 14.30 -3.73
CA PRO A 90 5.36 13.12 -3.00
C PRO A 90 3.83 13.09 -2.89
N ALA A 91 3.23 12.03 -3.43
CA ALA A 91 1.86 11.66 -3.12
C ALA A 91 1.80 11.05 -1.73
N VAL A 92 0.96 11.60 -0.86
CA VAL A 92 0.76 11.08 0.49
C VAL A 92 -0.24 9.93 0.44
N VAL A 93 0.19 8.75 0.90
CA VAL A 93 -0.67 7.59 1.07
C VAL A 93 -0.80 7.23 2.56
N LEU A 94 -2.04 7.00 2.99
CA LEU A 94 -2.34 6.46 4.31
C LEU A 94 -2.38 4.94 4.22
N VAL A 95 -1.54 4.29 4.99
CA VAL A 95 -1.45 2.84 5.09
C VAL A 95 -2.07 2.39 6.41
N THR A 96 -3.06 1.51 6.32
CA THR A 96 -3.66 0.83 7.48
C THR A 96 -3.35 -0.65 7.37
N GLN A 97 -2.76 -1.26 8.40
CA GLN A 97 -2.40 -2.67 8.39
C GLN A 97 -2.71 -3.37 9.71
N ALA A 98 -2.88 -4.68 9.65
CA ALA A 98 -2.86 -5.56 10.82
C ALA A 98 -2.11 -6.85 10.51
N VAL A 99 -1.47 -7.40 11.55
CA VAL A 99 -0.63 -8.62 11.54
C VAL A 99 -1.16 -9.62 12.57
#